data_AF-A0A9P8J5Y8-F1
#
_entry.id   AF-A0A9P8J5Y8-F1
#
_cell.length_a   1.000
_cell.length_b   1.000
_cell.length_c   1.000
_cell.angle_alpha   90.00
_cell.angle_beta   90.00
_cell.angle_gamma   90.00
#
_symmetry.space_group_name_H-M   'P 1'
#
loop_
_entity.id
_entity.type
_entity.pdbx_description
1 polymer ?
#
loop_
_entity_poly.entity_id
_entity_poly.type
_entity_poly.pdbx_seq_one_letter_code
_entity_poly.pdbx_strand_id
1 'polypeptide(L)'
;MAPDDYLSMGTPVTTLYVHKPERGDVANDVPPRFELFLLGDGEKKVTWAPETRVPDAAVFTFNKEDHTLANLLRAKLAKSPNILFSAYKVPHPLFATFELRVQTDGSLTPKDAVIRACGDLIQELQRLDQEFTKEWELKKIAGQGRDGL
;
A
#
# COMPACT_ATOMS: atom_id res chain seq x y z
N MET A 1 16.85 -32.31 -19.60
CA MET A 1 16.75 -32.23 -18.13
C MET A 1 15.68 -31.19 -17.82
N ALA A 2 14.44 -31.64 -17.64
CA ALA A 2 13.43 -30.92 -16.87
C ALA A 2 13.56 -31.40 -15.39
N PRO A 3 12.93 -30.82 -14.35
CA PRO A 3 11.74 -29.93 -14.33
C PRO A 3 11.96 -28.72 -13.35
N ASP A 4 11.06 -27.76 -13.10
CA ASP A 4 9.81 -27.91 -12.32
C ASP A 4 8.84 -26.75 -12.51
N ASP A 5 7.58 -27.17 -12.67
CA ASP A 5 6.35 -26.40 -12.70
C ASP A 5 6.01 -25.77 -11.34
N TYR A 6 5.77 -24.45 -11.35
CA TYR A 6 4.98 -23.77 -10.31
C TYR A 6 3.92 -22.90 -10.99
N LEU A 7 2.93 -23.56 -11.60
CA LEU A 7 1.69 -22.91 -12.00
C LEU A 7 0.50 -23.78 -11.57
N SER A 8 0.03 -23.55 -10.34
CA SER A 8 -1.29 -24.04 -9.94
C SER A 8 -1.90 -23.10 -8.88
N MET A 9 -3.03 -22.51 -9.28
CA MET A 9 -4.10 -21.94 -8.47
C MET A 9 -3.88 -20.59 -7.79
N GLY A 10 -4.66 -19.59 -8.23
CA GLY A 10 -5.03 -18.43 -7.42
C GLY A 10 -5.32 -17.16 -8.21
N THR A 11 -6.54 -17.01 -8.72
CA THR A 11 -7.22 -15.78 -9.20
C THR A 11 -6.52 -14.91 -10.26
N PRO A 12 -7.18 -14.56 -11.39
CA PRO A 12 -6.63 -13.56 -12.27
C PRO A 12 -6.71 -12.19 -11.58
N VAL A 13 -5.56 -11.68 -11.10
CA VAL A 13 -5.39 -10.24 -10.95
C VAL A 13 -5.47 -9.71 -12.37
N THR A 14 -6.60 -9.09 -12.73
CA THR A 14 -6.77 -8.42 -14.01
C THR A 14 -5.70 -7.33 -14.12
N THR A 15 -4.57 -7.65 -14.74
CA THR A 15 -3.59 -6.66 -15.17
C THR A 15 -4.31 -5.77 -16.17
N LEU A 16 -4.74 -4.60 -15.73
CA LEU A 16 -5.28 -3.56 -16.59
C LEU A 16 -4.14 -3.09 -17.49
N TYR A 17 -4.03 -3.69 -18.69
CA TYR A 17 -3.18 -3.18 -19.76
C TYR A 17 -3.79 -1.87 -20.26
N VAL A 18 -3.37 -0.75 -19.67
CA VAL A 18 -3.64 0.57 -20.25
C VAL A 18 -2.73 0.71 -21.47
N HIS A 19 -3.34 0.79 -22.65
CA HIS A 19 -2.65 1.00 -23.91
C HIS A 19 -1.81 2.29 -23.81
N LYS A 20 -0.47 2.16 -23.91
CA LYS A 20 0.44 3.30 -23.99
C LYS A 20 0.18 3.99 -25.34
N PRO A 21 -0.37 5.21 -25.37
CA PRO A 21 -0.67 5.86 -26.63
C PRO A 21 0.63 6.08 -27.41
N GLU A 22 0.63 5.70 -28.69
CA GLU A 22 1.75 5.98 -29.58
C GLU A 22 1.92 7.50 -29.78
N ARG A 23 3.18 7.91 -29.81
CA ARG A 23 3.65 9.28 -29.65
C ARG A 23 3.21 10.15 -30.84
N GLY A 24 2.33 11.12 -30.58
CA GLY A 24 1.97 12.21 -31.49
C GLY A 24 2.06 13.55 -30.75
N ASP A 25 2.68 14.53 -31.38
CA ASP A 25 3.27 15.73 -30.78
C ASP A 25 2.31 16.69 -30.07
N VAL A 26 2.59 16.99 -28.80
CA VAL A 26 2.45 18.33 -28.21
C VAL A 26 3.47 18.49 -27.08
N ALA A 27 4.27 19.56 -27.14
CA ALA A 27 5.09 20.03 -26.04
C ALA A 27 4.18 20.46 -24.87
N ASN A 28 3.80 19.49 -24.04
CA ASN A 28 3.16 19.70 -22.76
C ASN A 28 4.09 19.03 -21.75
N ASP A 29 4.78 19.84 -20.93
CA ASP A 29 5.61 19.39 -19.81
C ASP A 29 4.77 18.77 -18.66
N VAL A 30 3.54 18.37 -18.95
CA VAL A 30 2.60 17.74 -18.01
C VAL A 30 2.78 16.22 -18.13
N PRO A 31 3.28 15.54 -17.09
CA PRO A 31 3.40 14.10 -17.09
C PRO A 31 2.04 13.42 -17.28
N PRO A 32 1.97 12.30 -18.03
CA PRO A 32 0.77 11.49 -18.12
C PRO A 32 0.28 11.03 -16.74
N ARG A 33 -1.03 11.13 -16.48
CA ARG A 33 -1.63 10.81 -15.17
C ARG A 33 -1.39 9.37 -14.70
N PHE A 34 -1.24 8.43 -15.62
CA PHE A 34 -1.00 7.02 -15.26
C PHE A 34 0.35 6.83 -14.55
N GLU A 35 1.31 7.73 -14.75
CA GLU A 35 2.63 7.66 -14.09
C GLU A 35 2.54 7.90 -12.58
N LEU A 36 1.38 8.30 -12.04
CA LEU A 36 1.16 8.45 -10.61
C LEU A 36 0.98 7.09 -9.90
N PHE A 37 0.49 6.06 -10.59
CA PHE A 37 0.17 4.76 -9.98
C PHE A 37 0.77 3.56 -10.72
N LEU A 38 1.18 3.70 -11.99
CA LEU A 38 1.89 2.66 -12.73
C LEU A 38 3.39 2.81 -12.55
N LEU A 39 4.06 1.70 -12.24
CA LEU A 39 5.51 1.62 -12.17
C LEU A 39 6.11 1.77 -13.57
N GLY A 40 7.24 2.48 -13.65
CA GLY A 40 8.06 2.51 -14.85
C GLY A 40 8.82 1.21 -15.09
N ASP A 41 9.43 1.09 -16.27
CA ASP A 41 10.20 -0.09 -16.64
C ASP A 41 11.36 -0.33 -15.65
N GLY A 42 11.35 -1.49 -14.98
CA GLY A 42 12.36 -1.88 -13.99
C GLY A 42 12.24 -1.20 -12.62
N GLU A 43 11.23 -0.35 -12.40
CA GLU A 43 11.01 0.32 -11.13
C GLU A 43 10.42 -0.64 -10.09
N LYS A 44 11.06 -0.73 -8.91
CA LYS A 44 10.54 -1.54 -7.80
C LYS A 44 9.46 -0.76 -7.05
N LYS A 45 8.39 -1.43 -6.62
CA LYS A 45 7.34 -0.82 -5.80
C LYS A 45 7.88 -0.29 -4.46
N VAL A 46 8.74 -1.08 -3.82
CA VAL A 46 9.34 -0.75 -2.53
C VAL A 46 10.83 -1.03 -2.57
N THR A 47 11.63 -0.08 -2.13
CA THR A 47 13.04 -0.26 -1.79
C THR A 47 13.27 0.15 -0.35
N TRP A 48 14.37 -0.28 0.26
CA TRP A 48 14.71 0.13 1.61
C TRP A 48 16.22 0.15 1.81
N ALA A 49 16.67 0.97 2.75
CA ALA A 49 18.04 1.05 3.20
C ALA A 49 18.11 1.17 4.72
N PRO A 50 19.10 0.54 5.38
CA PRO A 50 19.34 0.77 6.81
C PRO A 50 19.78 2.22 7.02
N GLU A 51 19.29 2.83 8.10
CA GLU A 51 19.74 4.16 8.54
C GLU A 51 21.06 4.00 9.30
N THR A 52 22.10 4.73 8.88
CA THR A 52 23.45 4.54 9.45
C THR A 52 23.68 5.31 10.74
N ARG A 53 22.87 6.35 11.00
CA ARG A 53 23.05 7.23 12.15
C ARG A 53 22.35 6.75 13.41
N VAL A 54 21.37 5.86 13.27
CA VAL A 54 20.50 5.42 14.37
C VAL A 54 20.39 3.90 14.32
N PRO A 55 20.65 3.19 15.43
CA PRO A 55 20.51 1.73 15.46
C PRO A 55 19.06 1.31 15.26
N ASP A 56 18.88 0.10 14.71
CA ASP A 56 17.57 -0.52 14.51
C ASP A 56 16.59 0.37 13.75
N ALA A 57 17.10 1.15 12.79
CA ALA A 57 16.33 2.03 11.95
C ALA A 57 16.55 1.76 10.46
N ALA A 58 15.48 1.94 9.68
CA ALA A 58 15.53 1.84 8.23
C ALA A 58 14.60 2.87 7.58
N VAL A 59 14.93 3.24 6.35
CA VAL A 59 14.10 4.08 5.49
C VAL A 59 13.60 3.23 4.32
N PHE A 60 12.29 3.21 4.13
CA PHE A 60 11.59 2.52 3.06
C PHE A 60 11.07 3.55 2.06
N THR A 61 11.37 3.36 0.79
CA THR A 61 10.86 4.20 -0.30
C THR A 61 9.77 3.45 -1.04
N PHE A 62 8.58 4.03 -1.09
CA PHE A 62 7.41 3.49 -1.78
C PHE A 62 7.15 4.31 -3.04
N ASN A 63 7.28 3.66 -4.20
CA ASN A 63 7.04 4.28 -5.49
C ASN A 63 5.58 4.12 -5.90
N LYS A 64 5.06 5.13 -6.59
CA LYS A 64 3.69 5.18 -7.11
C LYS A 64 2.65 5.02 -5.99
N GLU A 65 2.93 5.67 -4.87
CA GLU A 65 2.08 5.70 -3.68
C GLU A 65 2.09 7.12 -3.10
N ASP A 66 1.06 7.43 -2.30
CA ASP A 66 0.85 8.76 -1.75
C ASP A 66 0.54 8.73 -0.24
N HIS A 67 -0.01 9.85 0.25
CA HIS A 67 -0.40 10.04 1.65
C HIS A 67 -1.39 8.99 2.16
N THR A 68 -2.16 8.34 1.27
CA THR A 68 -3.17 7.33 1.63
C THR A 68 -2.49 6.16 2.33
N LEU A 69 -1.55 5.49 1.66
CA LEU A 69 -0.82 4.37 2.24
C LEU A 69 0.17 4.84 3.31
N ALA A 70 0.85 5.96 3.07
CA ALA A 70 1.89 6.46 3.97
C ALA A 70 1.36 6.79 5.37
N ASN A 71 0.25 7.54 5.44
CA ASN A 71 -0.32 7.93 6.72
C ASN A 71 -0.95 6.72 7.45
N LEU A 72 -1.58 5.80 6.70
CA LEU A 72 -2.16 4.59 7.27
C LEU A 72 -1.09 3.72 7.94
N LEU A 73 0.01 3.43 7.22
CA LEU A 73 1.12 2.65 7.77
C LEU A 73 1.79 3.35 8.95
N ARG A 74 2.05 4.66 8.84
CA ARG A 74 2.64 5.44 9.93
C ARG A 74 1.78 5.37 11.18
N ALA A 75 0.47 5.55 11.04
CA ALA A 75 -0.46 5.51 12.17
C ALA A 75 -0.54 4.11 12.81
N LYS A 76 -0.47 3.04 12.01
CA LYS A 76 -0.44 1.66 12.51
C LYS A 76 0.86 1.37 13.27
N LEU A 77 1.99 1.73 12.70
CA LEU A 77 3.32 1.53 13.30
C LEU A 77 3.45 2.29 14.63
N ALA A 78 2.99 3.54 14.68
CA ALA A 78 3.05 4.37 15.89
C ALA A 78 2.26 3.80 17.09
N LYS A 79 1.30 2.89 16.85
CA LYS A 79 0.54 2.21 17.90
C LYS A 79 1.22 0.95 18.43
N SER A 80 2.24 0.44 17.74
CA SER A 80 2.93 -0.78 18.13
C SER A 80 3.94 -0.50 19.25
N PRO A 81 3.95 -1.30 20.33
CA PRO A 81 4.84 -1.07 21.48
C PRO A 81 6.33 -1.24 21.14
N ASN A 82 6.65 -2.00 20.09
CA ASN A 82 8.03 -2.28 19.65
C ASN A 82 8.60 -1.20 18.72
N ILE A 83 7.84 -0.13 18.46
CA ILE A 83 8.22 0.96 17.57
C ILE A 83 8.57 2.19 18.39
N LEU A 84 9.82 2.62 18.28
CA LEU A 84 10.32 3.85 18.92
C LEU A 84 10.03 5.08 18.07
N PHE A 85 10.08 4.93 16.74
CA PHE A 85 9.83 6.04 15.82
C PHE A 85 9.21 5.54 14.52
N SER A 86 8.19 6.26 14.05
CA SER A 86 7.64 6.09 12.71
C SER A 86 7.21 7.43 12.15
N ALA A 87 7.77 7.82 11.01
CA ALA A 87 7.38 9.03 10.30
C ALA A 87 7.49 8.81 8.79
N TYR A 88 6.68 9.52 8.02
CA TYR A 88 6.79 9.54 6.57
C TYR A 88 6.94 10.97 6.06
N LYS A 89 7.52 11.12 4.88
CA LYS A 89 7.54 12.36 4.12
C LYS A 89 7.35 12.07 2.64
N VAL A 90 6.74 13.00 1.93
CA VAL A 90 6.75 13.04 0.46
C VAL A 90 7.85 14.03 0.08
N PRO A 91 8.98 13.57 -0.51
CA PRO A 91 10.12 14.46 -0.78
C PRO A 91 9.76 15.63 -1.70
N HIS A 92 8.84 15.40 -2.65
CA HIS A 92 8.34 16.42 -3.55
C HIS A 92 6.94 16.06 -4.07
N PRO A 93 5.97 17.01 -4.13
CA PRO A 93 4.58 16.71 -4.50
C PRO A 93 4.38 16.28 -5.97
N LEU A 94 5.32 16.59 -6.87
CA LEU A 94 5.24 16.19 -8.27
C LEU A 94 5.47 14.70 -8.50
N PHE A 95 6.04 13.98 -7.53
CA PHE A 95 6.32 12.55 -7.66
C PHE A 95 5.47 11.79 -6.67
N ALA A 96 4.74 10.79 -7.15
CA ALA A 96 4.00 9.85 -6.32
C ALA A 96 5.00 8.91 -5.64
N THR A 97 5.71 9.40 -4.62
CA THR A 97 6.70 8.64 -3.86
C THR A 97 6.75 9.17 -2.45
N PHE A 98 6.81 8.27 -1.47
CA PHE A 98 7.05 8.65 -0.09
C PHE A 98 8.17 7.82 0.53
N GLU A 99 8.85 8.43 1.50
CA GLU A 99 9.83 7.78 2.36
C GLU A 99 9.22 7.56 3.74
N LEU A 100 9.26 6.33 4.22
CA LEU A 100 8.84 5.94 5.57
C LEU A 100 10.07 5.54 6.38
N ARG A 101 10.36 6.29 7.44
CA ARG A 101 11.40 5.96 8.41
C ARG A 101 10.78 5.22 9.59
N VAL A 102 11.36 4.07 9.93
CA VAL A 102 10.93 3.24 11.05
C VAL A 102 12.14 2.93 11.92
N GLN A 103 11.98 3.08 13.24
CA GLN A 103 12.95 2.65 14.25
C GLN A 103 12.25 1.75 15.26
N THR A 104 12.86 0.61 15.55
CA THR A 104 12.36 -0.36 16.53
C THR A 104 13.20 -0.31 17.81
N ASP A 105 12.74 -1.00 18.84
CA ASP A 105 13.45 -1.21 20.12
C ASP A 105 14.51 -2.33 20.05
N GLY A 106 14.78 -2.88 18.87
CA GLY A 106 15.68 -4.02 18.65
C GLY A 106 15.05 -5.39 18.88
N SER A 107 13.83 -5.48 19.44
CA SER A 107 13.13 -6.76 19.60
C SER A 107 12.67 -7.38 18.27
N LEU A 108 12.53 -6.54 17.24
CA LEU A 108 12.14 -6.94 15.89
C LEU A 108 12.78 -5.99 14.86
N THR A 109 13.08 -6.49 13.66
CA THR A 109 13.73 -5.66 12.63
C THR A 109 12.75 -4.63 12.04
N PRO A 110 13.19 -3.44 11.62
CA PRO A 110 12.30 -2.46 10.98
C PRO A 110 11.54 -3.01 9.79
N LYS A 111 12.12 -3.97 9.06
CA LYS A 111 11.46 -4.66 7.95
C LYS A 111 10.30 -5.52 8.44
N ASP A 112 10.52 -6.32 9.47
CA ASP A 112 9.47 -7.18 10.04
C ASP A 112 8.36 -6.34 10.69
N ALA A 113 8.69 -5.19 11.27
CA ALA A 113 7.69 -4.22 11.77
C ALA A 113 6.72 -3.80 10.68
N VAL A 114 7.25 -3.39 9.52
CA VAL A 114 6.43 -2.92 8.40
C VAL A 114 5.57 -4.06 7.85
N ILE A 115 6.15 -5.26 7.67
CA ILE A 115 5.41 -6.43 7.19
C ILE A 115 4.26 -6.79 8.16
N ARG A 116 4.54 -6.82 9.46
CA ARG A 116 3.52 -7.09 10.48
C ARG A 116 2.43 -6.02 10.48
N ALA A 117 2.79 -4.74 10.40
CA ALA A 117 1.83 -3.65 10.33
C ALA A 117 0.91 -3.77 9.10
N CYS A 118 1.45 -4.15 7.94
CA CYS A 118 0.66 -4.44 6.75
C CYS A 118 -0.31 -5.61 6.98
N GLY A 119 0.18 -6.73 7.54
CA GLY A 119 -0.65 -7.90 7.81
C GLY A 119 -1.79 -7.63 8.79
N ASP A 120 -1.53 -6.83 9.81
CA ASP A 120 -2.56 -6.39 10.76
C ASP A 120 -3.59 -5.46 10.11
N LEU A 121 -3.14 -4.51 9.27
CA LEU A 121 -4.04 -3.59 8.56
C LEU A 121 -4.98 -4.34 7.60
N ILE A 122 -4.48 -5.35 6.90
CA ILE A 122 -5.30 -6.20 6.03
C ILE A 122 -6.42 -6.86 6.85
N GLN A 123 -6.09 -7.43 8.01
CA GLN A 123 -7.08 -8.06 8.89
C GLN A 123 -8.10 -7.04 9.45
N GLU A 124 -7.64 -5.85 9.84
CA GLU A 124 -8.52 -4.78 10.32
C GLU A 124 -9.51 -4.32 9.23
N LEU A 125 -9.04 -4.13 8.00
CA LEU A 125 -9.87 -3.74 6.87
C LEU A 125 -10.85 -4.84 6.46
N GLN A 126 -10.42 -6.11 6.48
CA GLN A 126 -11.30 -7.26 6.25
C GLN A 126 -12.41 -7.33 7.29
N ARG A 127 -12.09 -7.10 8.57
CA ARG A 127 -13.10 -7.06 9.63
C ARG A 127 -14.09 -5.91 9.42
N LEU A 128 -13.60 -4.73 9.04
CA LEU A 128 -14.45 -3.59 8.75
C LEU A 128 -15.42 -3.90 7.59
N ASP A 129 -14.93 -4.49 6.51
CA ASP A 129 -15.74 -4.87 5.34
C ASP A 129 -16.86 -5.86 5.70
N GLN A 130 -16.53 -6.88 6.49
CA GLN A 130 -17.49 -7.88 6.95
C GLN A 130 -18.59 -7.28 7.83
N GLU A 131 -18.23 -6.49 8.85
CA GLU A 131 -19.20 -5.86 9.74
C GLU A 131 -20.05 -4.82 9.01
N PHE A 132 -19.44 -4.05 8.10
CA PHE A 132 -20.17 -3.10 7.27
C PHE A 132 -21.20 -3.80 6.38
N THR A 133 -20.80 -4.87 5.69
CA THR A 133 -21.69 -5.65 4.80
C THR A 133 -22.84 -6.28 5.58
N LYS A 134 -22.53 -6.85 6.75
CA LYS A 134 -23.53 -7.43 7.64
C LYS A 134 -24.59 -6.40 8.06
N GLU A 135 -24.15 -5.24 8.57
CA GLU A 135 -25.07 -4.18 9.00
C GLU A 135 -25.87 -3.60 7.83
N TRP A 136 -25.27 -3.49 6.65
CA TRP A 136 -25.93 -3.04 5.44
C TRP A 136 -27.09 -3.98 5.03
N GLU A 137 -26.85 -5.28 4.99
CA GLU A 137 -27.88 -6.27 4.63
C GLU A 137 -29.02 -6.32 5.67
N LEU A 138 -28.70 -6.25 6.98
CA LEU A 138 -29.71 -6.19 8.04
C LEU A 138 -30.65 -4.99 7.88
N LYS A 139 -30.11 -3.80 7.55
CA LYS A 139 -30.92 -2.60 7.33
C LYS A 139 -31.78 -2.67 6.06
N LYS A 140 -31.27 -3.30 5.00
CA LYS A 140 -32.03 -3.49 3.75
C LYS A 140 -33.29 -4.34 3.98
N ILE A 141 -33.16 -5.43 4.76
CA ILE A 141 -34.31 -6.29 5.12
C ILE A 141 -35.33 -5.52 5.95
N ALA A 142 -34.88 -4.75 6.95
CA ALA A 142 -35.77 -3.95 7.81
C ALA A 142 -36.51 -2.82 7.05
N GLY A 143 -35.89 -2.25 6.02
CA GLY A 143 -36.49 -1.21 5.18
C GLY A 143 -37.59 -1.73 4.27
N GLN A 144 -37.40 -2.90 3.64
CA GLN A 144 -38.39 -3.50 2.73
C GLN A 144 -39.71 -3.89 3.43
N GLY A 145 -39.69 -4.14 4.75
CA GLY A 145 -40.89 -4.39 5.53
C GLY A 145 -41.78 -3.17 5.79
N ARG A 146 -41.31 -1.94 5.50
CA ARG A 146 -42.09 -0.70 5.72
C ARG A 146 -42.80 -0.18 4.47
N ASP A 147 -42.39 -0.60 3.27
CA ASP A 147 -42.97 -0.15 1.99
C ASP A 147 -44.14 -1.05 1.50
N GLY A 148 -44.54 -2.04 2.29
CA GLY A 148 -45.59 -3.02 1.96
C GLY A 148 -46.91 -2.88 2.75
N LEU A 149 -47.13 -1.76 3.44
CA LEU A 149 -48.38 -1.45 4.18
C LEU A 149 -48.98 -0.13 3.70
#